data_AF-A0A2S6UF32-F1
#
_entry.id   AF-A0A2S6UF32-F1
#
_cell.length_a   1.000
_cell.length_b   1.000
_cell.length_c   1.000
_cell.angle_alpha   90.00
_cell.angle_beta   90.00
_cell.angle_gamma   90.00
#
_symmetry.space_group_name_H-M   'P 1'
#
loop_
_entity.id
_entity.type
_entity.pdbx_description
1 polymer ?
#
loop_
_entity_poly.entity_id
_entity_poly.type
_entity_poly.pdbx_seq_one_letter_code
_entity_poly.pdbx_strand_id
1 'polypeptide(L)' 'MGRSAALDALCLESIARFKRPKDYRFVTELPKNNYGKILKTDLRALDAAEMRKADQD' A
#
# COMPACT_ATOMS: atom_id res chain seq x y z
N MET A 1 -13.99 5.28 -12.84
CA MET A 1 -13.43 5.86 -11.61
C MET A 1 -12.62 4.77 -10.93
N GLY A 2 -11.30 4.92 -10.81
CA GLY A 2 -10.43 3.86 -10.28
C GLY A 2 -10.61 3.68 -8.76
N ARG A 3 -10.39 2.45 -8.24
CA ARG A 3 -10.49 2.13 -6.80
C ARG A 3 -9.56 2.99 -5.92
N SER A 4 -8.45 3.48 -6.46
CA SER A 4 -7.53 4.40 -5.78
C SER A 4 -8.10 5.82 -5.62
N ALA A 5 -8.94 6.29 -6.54
CA ALA A 5 -9.47 7.66 -6.51
C ALA A 5 -10.33 7.94 -5.27
N ALA A 6 -11.07 6.93 -4.80
CA ALA A 6 -11.86 7.03 -3.57
C ALA A 6 -10.97 7.12 -2.32
N LEU A 7 -9.87 6.37 -2.28
CA LEU A 7 -8.89 6.44 -1.19
C LEU A 7 -8.15 7.78 -1.19
N ASP A 8 -7.84 8.31 -2.37
CA ASP A 8 -7.26 9.65 -2.52
C ASP A 8 -8.19 10.75 -2.04
N ALA A 9 -9.47 10.71 -2.43
CA ALA A 9 -10.48 11.66 -1.97
C ALA A 9 -10.58 11.64 -0.43
N LEU A 10 -10.70 10.45 0.16
CA LEU A 10 -10.72 10.27 1.61
C LEU A 10 -9.47 10.87 2.29
N CYS A 11 -8.28 10.62 1.73
CA CYS A 11 -7.05 11.17 2.27
C CYS A 11 -6.99 12.70 2.12
N LEU A 12 -7.46 13.27 1.01
CA LEU A 12 -7.48 14.71 0.79
C LEU A 12 -8.44 15.44 1.75
N GLU A 13 -9.52 14.78 2.15
CA GLU A 13 -10.50 15.31 3.11
C GLU A 13 -10.04 15.15 4.57
N SER A 14 -9.32 14.06 4.88
CA SER A 14 -9.01 13.69 6.27
C SER A 14 -7.62 14.11 6.76
N ILE A 15 -6.64 14.25 5.85
CA ILE A 15 -5.24 14.51 6.21
C ILE A 15 -4.60 15.54 5.28
N ALA A 16 -3.52 16.18 5.76
CA ALA A 16 -2.73 17.09 4.94
C ALA A 16 -2.12 16.38 3.73
N ARG A 17 -2.08 17.07 2.57
CA ARG A 17 -1.67 16.49 1.28
C ARG A 17 -0.32 15.77 1.30
N PHE A 18 0.66 16.27 2.07
CA PHE A 18 2.00 15.67 2.16
C PHE A 18 2.03 14.32 2.89
N LYS A 19 0.97 13.97 3.63
CA LYS A 19 0.83 12.68 4.33
C LYS A 19 0.11 11.61 3.48
N ARG A 20 -0.42 11.99 2.32
CA ARG A 20 -1.11 11.06 1.44
C ARG A 20 -0.15 9.96 0.98
N PRO A 21 -0.60 8.69 0.90
CA PRO A 21 0.18 7.62 0.30
C PRO A 21 0.60 7.98 -1.13
N LYS A 22 1.79 7.52 -1.55
CA LYS A 22 2.24 7.67 -2.94
C LYS A 22 1.45 6.75 -3.87
N ASP A 23 1.22 5.52 -3.42
CA ASP A 23 0.53 4.47 -4.14
C ASP A 23 -0.36 3.67 -3.19
N TYR A 24 -1.40 3.02 -3.74
CA TYR A 24 -2.27 2.10 -3.00
C TYR A 24 -2.19 0.72 -3.61
N ARG A 25 -1.83 -0.26 -2.77
CA ARG A 25 -1.80 -1.66 -3.17
C ARG A 25 -2.89 -2.44 -2.46
N PHE A 26 -3.77 -3.03 -3.25
CA PHE A 26 -4.74 -3.99 -2.75
C PHE A 26 -4.09 -5.37 -2.75
N VAL A 27 -4.07 -6.01 -1.58
CA VAL A 27 -3.59 -7.38 -1.40
C VAL A 27 -4.76 -8.25 -0.92
N THR A 28 -4.72 -9.53 -1.26
CA THR A 28 -5.72 -10.50 -0.78
C THR A 28 -5.63 -10.70 0.72
N GLU A 29 -4.41 -10.64 1.28
CA GLU A 29 -4.16 -10.76 2.71
C GLU A 29 -2.91 -10.00 3.14
N LEU A 30 -2.87 -9.64 4.43
CA LEU A 30 -1.68 -9.06 5.05
C LEU A 30 -0.81 -10.18 5.63
N PRO A 31 0.53 -10.13 5.47
CA PRO A 31 1.43 -11.09 6.06
C PRO A 31 1.38 -10.97 7.58
N LYS A 32 1.11 -12.09 8.24
CA LYS A 32 0.93 -12.18 9.69
C LYS A 32 1.75 -13.33 10.25
N ASN A 33 2.25 -13.15 11.47
CA ASN A 33 2.75 -14.30 12.23
C ASN A 33 1.59 -15.10 12.84
N ASN A 34 1.91 -16.23 13.47
CA ASN A 34 0.92 -17.11 14.13
C ASN A 34 0.14 -16.43 15.27
N TYR A 35 0.63 -15.29 15.78
CA TYR A 35 -0.03 -14.47 16.79
C TYR A 35 -0.82 -13.29 16.19
N GLY A 36 -0.98 -13.25 14.86
CA GLY A 36 -1.74 -12.23 14.14
C GLY A 36 -1.01 -10.89 13.95
N LYS A 37 0.26 -10.75 14.36
CA LYS A 37 1.02 -9.52 14.17
C LYS A 37 1.36 -9.33 12.69
N ILE A 38 1.09 -8.14 12.17
CA ILE A 38 1.49 -7.77 10.80
C ILE A 38 3.02 -7.72 10.70
N LEU A 39 3.57 -8.44 9.73
CA LEU A 39 5.00 -8.48 9.47
C LEU A 39 5.39 -7.34 8.53
N LYS A 40 5.81 -6.20 9.11
CA LYS A 40 6.24 -5.02 8.33
C LYS A 40 7.45 -5.30 7.42
N THR A 41 8.33 -6.22 7.82
CA THR A 41 9.48 -6.63 6.99
C THR A 41 8.99 -7.22 5.67
N ASP A 42 8.04 -8.15 5.74
CA ASP A 42 7.47 -8.81 4.57
C ASP A 42 6.65 -7.83 3.73
N LEU A 43 5.89 -6.93 4.35
CA LEU A 43 5.19 -5.86 3.62
C LEU A 43 6.16 -4.99 2.79
N ARG A 44 7.31 -4.62 3.34
CA ARG A 44 8.33 -3.85 2.59
C ARG A 44 8.97 -4.68 1.48
N ALA A 45 9.19 -5.97 1.70
CA ALA A 45 9.71 -6.86 0.67
C ALA A 45 8.72 -7.01 -0.51
N LEU A 46 7.43 -7.17 -0.21
CA LEU A 46 6.37 -7.20 -1.20
C LEU A 46 6.29 -5.89 -1.98
N ASP A 47 6.31 -4.75 -1.29
CA ASP A 47 6.28 -3.41 -1.91
C ASP A 47 7.48 -3.19 -2.84
N ALA A 48 8.70 -3.46 -2.35
CA ALA A 48 9.91 -3.34 -3.14
C ALA A 48 9.97 -4.31 -4.33
N ALA A 49 9.38 -5.51 -4.20
CA ALA A 49 9.34 -6.47 -5.30
C ALA A 49 8.46 -6.00 -6.47
N GLU A 50 7.36 -5.29 -6.19
CA GLU A 50 6.53 -4.72 -7.27
C GLU A 50 7.18 -3.51 -7.91
N MET A 51 7.81 -2.64 -7.12
CA MET A 51 8.56 -1.50 -7.69
C MET A 51 9.60 -1.98 -8.71
N ARG A 52 10.35 -3.04 -8.37
CA ARG A 52 11.31 -3.67 -9.30
C ARG A 52 10.67 -4.28 -10.56
N LYS A 53 9.39 -4.66 -10.48
CA LYS A 53 8.64 -5.24 -11.59
C LYS A 53 8.21 -4.16 -12.57
N ALA A 54 7.74 -3.02 -12.05
CA ALA A 54 7.40 -1.84 -12.84
C ALA A 54 8.59 -1.23 -13.58
N ASP A 55 9.81 -1.39 -13.07
CA ASP A 55 11.04 -0.92 -13.72
C ASP A 55 11.54 -1.83 -14.87
N GLN A 56 11.03 -3.07 -14.98
CA GLN A 56 11.45 -4.06 -15.98
C GLN A 56 10.57 -4.10 -17.24
N ASP A 57 9.45 -3.37 -17.25
CA ASP A 57 8.49 -3.28 -18.36
C ASP A 57 8.70 -2.03 -19.23
#